data_AF-A0A6M5YU48-F1
#
_entry.id   AF-A0A6M5YU48-F1
#
_cell.length_a   1.000
_cell.length_b   1.000
_cell.length_c   1.000
_cell.angle_alpha   90.00
_cell.angle_beta   90.00
_cell.angle_gamma   90.00
#
_symmetry.space_group_name_H-M   'P 1'
#
loop_
_entity.id
_entity.type
_entity.pdbx_description
1 polymer ?
#
loop_
_entity_poly.entity_id
_entity_poly.type
_entity_poly.pdbx_seq_one_letter_code
_entity_poly.pdbx_strand_id
1 'polypeptide(L)'
;MWTVVGRSLAGTGLVASVAGFVGFAALAVGAWSARAEATRRTDDLARRAHAALNPADRAVAFVRQVITVADADLEEARRGATAAPPTSAFNPFSRLAARKASESLAGSVERATTAVTTASEAAVVAEAALELFDKDDELKGWVGVRPEQLAQARTGLESASRELGRARTLFGPVPEGQRPTEEQLGTVKSALDQARDFTDRMDKAVATVRTRVDETKQLADLWVLRITIAITALASLAAVGQFFTARFCWRVLRRKPA
;
A
#
# COMPACT_ATOMS: atom_id res chain seq x y z
N MET A 1 70.71 -25.57 -7.38
CA MET A 1 69.66 -25.05 -8.30
C MET A 1 68.25 -25.34 -7.79
N TRP A 2 67.90 -26.61 -7.51
CA TRP A 2 66.57 -27.02 -7.00
C TRP A 2 66.08 -26.26 -5.75
N THR A 3 66.97 -25.95 -4.80
CA THR A 3 66.64 -25.21 -3.57
C THR A 3 66.27 -23.74 -3.81
N VAL A 4 66.79 -23.13 -4.87
CA VAL A 4 66.48 -21.74 -5.23
C VAL A 4 65.12 -21.66 -5.94
N VAL A 5 64.85 -22.61 -6.85
CA VAL A 5 63.56 -22.73 -7.57
C VAL A 5 62.41 -23.03 -6.61
N GLY A 6 62.62 -23.90 -5.61
CA GLY A 6 61.60 -24.18 -4.58
C GLY A 6 61.26 -22.97 -3.71
N ARG A 7 62.24 -22.11 -3.42
CA ARG A 7 62.02 -20.88 -2.64
C ARG A 7 61.28 -19.80 -3.41
N SER A 8 61.58 -19.62 -4.70
CA SER A 8 60.86 -18.64 -5.53
C SER A 8 59.39 -19.04 -5.71
N LEU A 9 59.10 -20.31 -6.00
CA LEU A 9 57.74 -20.84 -6.09
C LEU A 9 56.95 -20.73 -4.77
N ALA A 10 57.59 -21.01 -3.63
CA ALA A 10 56.93 -20.85 -2.33
C ALA A 10 56.66 -19.38 -1.99
N GLY A 11 57.54 -18.46 -2.40
CA GLY A 11 57.35 -17.02 -2.25
C GLY A 11 56.18 -16.50 -3.08
N THR A 12 56.09 -16.87 -4.36
CA THR A 12 54.97 -16.47 -5.22
C THR A 12 53.65 -17.07 -4.74
N GLY A 13 53.66 -18.33 -4.28
CA GLY A 13 52.49 -18.97 -3.68
C GLY A 13 52.00 -18.25 -2.42
N LEU A 14 52.91 -17.82 -1.54
CA LEU A 14 52.55 -17.07 -0.33
C LEU A 14 51.89 -15.72 -0.67
N VAL A 15 52.47 -14.97 -1.62
CA VAL A 15 51.91 -13.67 -2.06
C VAL A 15 50.54 -13.87 -2.69
N ALA A 16 50.38 -14.86 -3.56
CA ALA A 16 49.10 -15.20 -4.18
C ALA A 16 48.05 -15.55 -3.12
N SER A 17 48.40 -16.32 -2.08
CA SER A 17 47.47 -16.68 -1.01
C SER A 17 47.07 -15.51 -0.12
N VAL A 18 48.01 -14.61 0.21
CA VAL A 18 47.69 -13.39 0.97
C VAL A 18 46.77 -12.48 0.14
N ALA A 19 47.08 -12.26 -1.13
CA ALA A 19 46.23 -11.48 -2.03
C ALA A 19 44.82 -12.09 -2.17
N GLY A 20 44.74 -13.42 -2.31
CA GLY A 20 43.47 -14.13 -2.34
C GLY A 20 42.66 -13.96 -1.06
N PHE A 21 43.29 -14.10 0.11
CA PHE A 21 42.63 -13.90 1.40
C PHE A 21 42.06 -12.48 1.56
N VAL A 22 42.84 -11.45 1.22
CA VAL A 22 42.39 -10.05 1.24
C VAL A 22 41.22 -9.85 0.27
N GLY A 23 41.29 -10.44 -0.93
CA GLY A 23 40.19 -10.42 -1.89
C GLY A 23 38.89 -11.00 -1.35
N PHE A 24 38.94 -12.19 -0.72
CA PHE A 24 37.75 -12.80 -0.11
C PHE A 24 37.20 -12.01 1.08
N ALA A 25 38.07 -11.44 1.91
CA ALA A 25 37.66 -10.57 3.00
C ALA A 25 36.94 -9.31 2.48
N ALA A 26 37.48 -8.69 1.42
CA ALA A 26 36.86 -7.54 0.77
C ALA A 26 35.49 -7.89 0.15
N LEU A 27 35.36 -9.07 -0.47
CA LEU A 27 34.07 -9.56 -1.00
C LEU A 27 33.04 -9.78 0.11
N ALA A 28 33.45 -10.33 1.25
CA ALA A 28 32.56 -10.50 2.41
C ALA A 28 32.07 -9.14 2.92
N VAL A 29 32.97 -8.17 3.14
CA VAL A 29 32.60 -6.80 3.55
C VAL A 29 31.70 -6.14 2.51
N GLY A 30 32.01 -6.31 1.21
CA GLY A 30 31.20 -5.82 0.10
C GLY A 30 29.78 -6.38 0.13
N ALA A 31 29.60 -7.68 0.39
CA ALA A 31 28.28 -8.31 0.49
C ALA A 31 27.45 -7.72 1.64
N TRP A 32 28.07 -7.47 2.80
CA TRP A 32 27.39 -6.82 3.94
C TRP A 32 27.03 -5.36 3.64
N SER A 33 27.89 -4.62 2.94
CA SER A 33 27.58 -3.26 2.49
C SER A 33 26.44 -3.24 1.47
N ALA A 34 26.45 -4.17 0.50
CA ALA A 34 25.39 -4.30 -0.50
C ALA A 34 24.05 -4.66 0.15
N ARG A 35 24.07 -5.54 1.15
CA ARG A 35 22.89 -5.83 1.98
C ARG A 35 22.36 -4.59 2.69
N ALA A 36 23.23 -3.82 3.35
CA ALA A 36 22.80 -2.61 4.06
C ALA A 36 22.14 -1.60 3.10
N GLU A 37 22.68 -1.46 1.89
CA GLU A 37 22.11 -0.60 0.87
C GLU A 37 20.77 -1.13 0.32
N ALA A 38 20.66 -2.45 0.10
CA ALA A 38 19.41 -3.09 -0.32
C ALA A 38 18.30 -2.93 0.73
N THR A 39 18.61 -3.13 2.02
CA THR A 39 17.66 -2.89 3.12
C THR A 39 17.25 -1.41 3.20
N ARG A 40 18.18 -0.46 2.99
CA ARG A 40 17.82 0.97 2.96
C ARG A 40 16.86 1.31 1.82
N ARG A 41 17.09 0.77 0.61
CA ARG A 41 16.23 1.02 -0.54
C ARG A 41 14.84 0.41 -0.36
N THR A 42 14.77 -0.82 0.13
CA THR A 42 13.48 -1.47 0.44
C THR A 42 12.72 -0.74 1.55
N ASP A 43 13.41 -0.27 2.60
CA ASP A 43 12.82 0.59 3.64
C ASP A 43 12.29 1.92 3.10
N ASP A 44 12.99 2.54 2.15
CA ASP A 44 12.56 3.79 1.52
C ASP A 44 11.32 3.56 0.64
N LEU A 45 11.32 2.50 -0.17
CA LEU A 45 10.18 2.12 -1.01
C LEU A 45 8.94 1.78 -0.16
N ALA A 46 9.10 0.99 0.89
CA ALA A 46 8.01 0.66 1.82
C ALA A 46 7.46 1.93 2.49
N ARG A 47 8.34 2.85 2.94
CA ARG A 47 7.90 4.14 3.51
C ARG A 47 7.13 4.99 2.51
N ARG A 48 7.58 5.07 1.26
CA ARG A 48 6.86 5.80 0.19
C ARG A 48 5.51 5.17 -0.11
N ALA A 49 5.43 3.84 -0.16
CA ALA A 49 4.18 3.12 -0.34
C ALA A 49 3.20 3.38 0.81
N HIS A 50 3.64 3.26 2.06
CA HIS A 50 2.82 3.59 3.23
C HIS A 50 2.38 5.06 3.23
N ALA A 51 3.27 5.98 2.86
CA ALA A 51 2.94 7.40 2.74
C ALA A 51 1.88 7.68 1.66
N ALA A 52 1.87 6.93 0.55
CA ALA A 52 0.86 7.00 -0.50
C ALA A 52 -0.48 6.36 -0.08
N LEU A 53 -0.46 5.31 0.74
CA LEU A 53 -1.67 4.65 1.25
C LEU A 53 -2.36 5.44 2.38
N ASN A 54 -1.63 6.22 3.17
CA ASN A 54 -2.20 6.98 4.30
C ASN A 54 -3.29 8.00 3.88
N PRO A 55 -3.17 8.74 2.76
CA PRO A 55 -4.28 9.53 2.21
C PRO A 55 -5.50 8.68 1.84
N ALA A 56 -5.30 7.50 1.24
CA ALA A 56 -6.38 6.60 0.84
C ALA A 56 -7.15 6.09 2.07
N ASP A 57 -6.47 5.65 3.13
CA ASP A 57 -7.09 5.25 4.41
C ASP A 57 -7.94 6.39 5.00
N ARG A 58 -7.38 7.61 5.03
CA ARG A 58 -8.10 8.78 5.55
C ARG A 58 -9.33 9.11 4.70
N ALA A 59 -9.23 8.99 3.38
CA ALA A 59 -10.35 9.20 2.48
C ALA A 59 -11.45 8.14 2.69
N VAL A 60 -11.08 6.86 2.78
CA VAL A 60 -12.02 5.75 3.05
C VAL A 60 -12.72 5.94 4.40
N ALA A 61 -11.96 6.27 5.45
CA ALA A 61 -12.51 6.55 6.78
C ALA A 61 -13.46 7.75 6.77
N PHE A 62 -13.10 8.82 6.06
CA PHE A 62 -13.95 10.00 5.89
C PHE A 62 -15.25 9.67 5.15
N VAL A 63 -15.17 8.97 4.01
CA VAL A 63 -16.36 8.53 3.26
C VAL A 63 -17.26 7.66 4.14
N ARG A 64 -16.70 6.69 4.88
CA ARG A 64 -17.45 5.83 5.79
C ARG A 64 -18.18 6.63 6.86
N GLN A 65 -17.51 7.62 7.44
CA GLN A 65 -18.11 8.52 8.43
C GLN A 65 -19.26 9.33 7.82
N VAL A 66 -19.06 9.89 6.63
CA VAL A 66 -20.08 10.69 5.94
C VAL A 66 -21.30 9.84 5.56
N ILE A 67 -21.11 8.62 5.06
CA ILE A 67 -22.20 7.68 4.77
C ILE A 67 -22.96 7.34 6.06
N THR A 68 -22.25 7.08 7.15
CA THR A 68 -22.88 6.77 8.45
C THR A 68 -23.76 7.92 8.95
N VAL A 69 -23.29 9.17 8.79
CA VAL A 69 -24.07 10.36 9.14
C VAL A 69 -25.29 10.51 8.21
N ALA A 70 -25.11 10.30 6.91
CA ALA A 70 -26.20 10.38 5.93
C ALA A 70 -27.28 9.31 6.16
N ASP A 71 -26.89 8.08 6.54
CA ASP A 71 -27.81 7.01 6.93
C ASP A 71 -28.63 7.41 8.17
N ALA A 72 -27.97 7.99 9.19
CA ALA A 72 -28.65 8.45 10.40
C ALA A 72 -29.68 9.57 10.09
N ASP A 73 -29.30 10.54 9.25
CA ASP A 73 -30.18 11.62 8.81
C ASP A 73 -31.37 11.09 7.98
N LEU A 74 -31.14 10.08 7.14
CA LEU A 74 -32.18 9.43 6.35
C LEU A 74 -33.19 8.67 7.21
N GLU A 75 -32.70 7.94 8.22
CA GLU A 75 -33.57 7.25 9.19
C GLU A 75 -34.35 8.24 10.09
N GLU A 76 -33.77 9.40 10.39
CA GLU A 76 -34.49 10.50 11.05
C GLU A 76 -35.59 11.09 10.16
N ALA A 77 -35.27 11.35 8.88
CA ALA A 77 -36.26 11.83 7.91
C ALA A 77 -37.41 10.84 7.70
N ARG A 78 -37.13 9.53 7.65
CA ARG A 78 -38.15 8.47 7.56
C ARG A 78 -39.06 8.44 8.78
N ARG A 79 -38.50 8.53 9.99
CA ARG A 79 -39.28 8.62 11.24
C ARG A 79 -40.16 9.86 11.27
N GLY A 80 -39.65 11.01 10.81
CA GLY A 80 -40.42 12.25 10.69
C GLY A 80 -41.56 12.15 9.68
N ALA A 81 -41.38 11.42 8.58
CA ALA A 81 -42.41 11.21 7.56
C ALA A 81 -43.55 10.29 8.04
N THR A 82 -43.23 9.23 8.81
CA THR A 82 -44.20 8.25 9.32
C THR A 82 -44.95 8.72 10.58
N ALA A 83 -44.33 9.54 11.43
CA ALA A 83 -44.95 10.03 12.67
C ALA A 83 -46.03 11.11 12.44
N ALA A 84 -46.14 11.68 11.24
CA ALA A 84 -47.09 12.73 10.94
C ALA A 84 -48.42 12.14 10.40
N PRO A 85 -49.55 12.26 11.13
CA PRO A 85 -50.83 11.71 10.70
C PRO A 85 -51.31 12.32 9.37
N PRO A 86 -51.95 11.52 8.48
CA PRO A 86 -52.31 11.92 7.11
C PRO A 86 -53.34 13.04 7.00
N THR A 87 -53.90 13.53 8.11
CA THR A 87 -55.07 14.42 8.13
C THR A 87 -54.91 15.72 8.91
N SER A 88 -53.76 16.01 9.56
CA SER A 88 -53.62 17.31 10.22
C SER A 88 -53.21 18.40 9.23
N ALA A 89 -54.23 18.98 8.61
CA ALA A 89 -54.16 20.24 7.89
C ALA A 89 -53.33 21.29 8.67
N PHE A 90 -52.39 21.94 7.98
CA PHE A 90 -51.74 23.20 8.38
C PHE A 90 -50.94 23.28 9.68
N ASN A 91 -50.37 22.20 10.23
CA ASN A 91 -49.48 22.36 11.40
C ASN A 91 -48.12 22.96 10.96
N PRO A 92 -47.80 24.26 11.23
CA PRO A 92 -46.60 24.93 10.68
C PRO A 92 -45.30 24.30 11.19
N PHE A 93 -45.31 23.76 12.40
CA PHE A 93 -44.18 23.03 12.99
C PHE A 93 -43.83 21.76 12.20
N SER A 94 -44.83 21.05 11.66
CA SER A 94 -44.58 19.86 10.84
C SER A 94 -43.96 20.21 9.48
N ARG A 95 -44.27 21.39 8.92
CA ARG A 95 -43.62 21.92 7.71
C ARG A 95 -42.19 22.35 7.99
N LEU A 96 -41.96 22.99 9.14
CA LEU A 96 -40.64 23.46 9.55
C LEU A 96 -39.70 22.28 9.85
N ALA A 97 -40.21 21.23 10.49
CA ALA A 97 -39.48 19.98 10.73
C ALA A 97 -39.15 19.24 9.43
N ALA A 98 -40.13 19.10 8.52
CA ALA A 98 -39.91 18.47 7.21
C ALA A 98 -38.90 19.26 6.36
N ARG A 99 -38.97 20.59 6.37
CA ARG A 99 -38.01 21.45 5.67
C ARG A 99 -36.60 21.29 6.22
N LYS A 100 -36.45 21.30 7.55
CA LYS A 100 -35.15 21.11 8.21
C LYS A 100 -34.56 19.73 7.90
N ALA A 101 -35.38 18.68 7.88
CA ALA A 101 -34.95 17.32 7.52
C ALA A 101 -34.53 17.21 6.04
N SER A 102 -35.25 17.87 5.12
CA SER A 102 -34.86 17.93 3.71
C SER A 102 -33.57 18.71 3.49
N GLU A 103 -33.39 19.85 4.18
CA GLU A 103 -32.18 20.67 4.11
C GLU A 103 -30.97 19.93 4.71
N SER A 104 -31.12 19.22 5.83
CA SER A 104 -30.05 18.40 6.41
C SER A 104 -29.68 17.23 5.50
N LEU A 105 -30.68 16.55 4.91
CA LEU A 105 -30.45 15.45 3.98
C LEU A 105 -29.70 15.93 2.73
N ALA A 106 -30.12 17.06 2.14
CA ALA A 106 -29.43 17.65 0.99
C ALA A 106 -27.97 18.00 1.32
N GLY A 107 -27.71 18.60 2.49
CA GLY A 107 -26.37 18.90 2.96
C GLY A 107 -25.52 17.64 3.23
N SER A 108 -26.13 16.55 3.70
CA SER A 108 -25.43 15.27 3.90
C SER A 108 -25.13 14.55 2.59
N VAL A 109 -26.03 14.61 1.60
CA VAL A 109 -25.79 14.09 0.25
C VAL A 109 -24.68 14.88 -0.46
N GLU A 110 -24.64 16.20 -0.30
CA GLU A 110 -23.55 17.02 -0.86
C GLU A 110 -22.19 16.64 -0.24
N ARG A 111 -22.13 16.51 1.09
CA ARG A 111 -20.92 16.04 1.78
C ARG A 111 -20.50 14.64 1.31
N ALA A 112 -21.46 13.72 1.12
CA ALA A 112 -21.18 12.38 0.61
C ALA A 112 -20.61 12.41 -0.81
N THR A 113 -21.19 13.25 -1.68
CA THR A 113 -20.73 13.42 -3.07
C THR A 113 -19.30 13.98 -3.13
N THR A 114 -19.00 14.98 -2.30
CA THR A 114 -17.64 15.53 -2.19
C THR A 114 -16.67 14.48 -1.67
N ALA A 115 -17.04 13.74 -0.62
CA ALA A 115 -16.20 12.68 -0.05
C ALA A 115 -15.86 11.59 -1.06
N VAL A 116 -16.86 11.13 -1.83
CA VAL A 116 -16.67 10.12 -2.88
C VAL A 116 -15.77 10.66 -3.99
N THR A 117 -15.93 11.91 -4.40
CA THR A 117 -15.07 12.54 -5.41
C THR A 117 -13.62 12.62 -4.94
N THR A 118 -13.38 13.03 -3.69
CA THR A 118 -12.03 13.04 -3.10
C THR A 118 -11.43 11.64 -3.01
N ALA A 119 -12.24 10.61 -2.71
CA ALA A 119 -11.77 9.22 -2.71
C ALA A 119 -11.41 8.73 -4.12
N SER A 120 -12.14 9.14 -5.17
CA SER A 120 -11.77 8.87 -6.57
C SER A 120 -10.42 9.49 -6.92
N GLU A 121 -10.19 10.75 -6.55
CA GLU A 121 -8.91 11.42 -6.81
C GLU A 121 -7.75 10.72 -6.08
N ALA A 122 -7.97 10.28 -4.84
CA ALA A 122 -6.98 9.49 -4.10
C ALA A 122 -6.69 8.14 -4.79
N ALA A 123 -7.70 7.50 -5.39
CA ALA A 123 -7.51 6.28 -6.16
C ALA A 123 -6.66 6.52 -7.42
N VAL A 124 -6.81 7.67 -8.10
CA VAL A 124 -5.96 8.06 -9.24
C VAL A 124 -4.50 8.25 -8.80
N VAL A 125 -4.26 8.85 -7.64
CA VAL A 125 -2.90 9.00 -7.09
C VAL A 125 -2.31 7.63 -6.74
N ALA A 126 -3.11 6.71 -6.19
CA ALA A 126 -2.69 5.35 -5.90
C ALA A 126 -2.39 4.55 -7.18
N GLU A 127 -3.21 4.68 -8.22
CA GLU A 127 -3.00 4.09 -9.54
C GLU A 127 -1.72 4.62 -10.19
N ALA A 128 -1.49 5.93 -10.19
CA ALA A 128 -0.27 6.55 -10.72
C ALA A 128 0.98 6.13 -9.92
N ALA A 129 0.86 5.97 -8.61
CA ALA A 129 1.93 5.44 -7.78
C ALA A 129 2.25 3.99 -8.16
N LEU A 130 1.24 3.17 -8.47
CA LEU A 130 1.43 1.80 -8.96
C LEU A 130 1.98 1.74 -10.39
N GLU A 131 1.58 2.63 -11.29
CA GLU A 131 2.20 2.75 -12.64
C GLU A 131 3.71 3.07 -12.55
N LEU A 132 4.13 3.83 -11.54
CA LEU A 132 5.54 4.05 -11.27
C LEU A 132 6.28 2.76 -10.88
N PHE A 133 5.60 1.80 -10.23
CA PHE A 133 6.11 0.45 -9.97
C PHE A 133 5.94 -0.48 -11.18
N ASP A 134 4.96 -0.23 -12.05
CA ASP A 134 4.64 -1.02 -13.24
C ASP A 134 5.70 -0.90 -14.36
N LYS A 135 6.52 0.16 -14.32
CA LYS A 135 7.67 0.34 -15.22
C LYS A 135 8.86 -0.56 -14.87
N ASP A 136 8.79 -1.28 -13.77
CA ASP A 136 9.83 -2.21 -13.33
C ASP A 136 9.25 -3.64 -13.35
N ASP A 137 9.46 -4.36 -14.45
CA ASP A 137 8.87 -5.69 -14.71
C ASP A 137 9.17 -6.71 -13.60
N GLU A 138 10.25 -6.50 -12.84
CA GLU A 138 10.63 -7.32 -11.69
C GLU A 138 9.72 -7.09 -10.46
N LEU A 139 9.23 -5.85 -10.27
CA LEU A 139 8.34 -5.45 -9.16
C LEU A 139 6.86 -5.73 -9.46
N LYS A 140 6.50 -5.75 -10.74
CA LYS A 140 5.14 -5.95 -11.27
C LYS A 140 4.50 -7.27 -10.84
N GLY A 141 5.29 -8.34 -10.76
CA GLY A 141 4.84 -9.66 -10.27
C GLY A 141 4.62 -9.72 -8.75
N TRP A 142 5.18 -8.79 -7.99
CA TRP A 142 5.28 -8.89 -6.52
C TRP A 142 4.16 -8.17 -5.77
N VAL A 143 3.68 -7.04 -6.28
CA VAL A 143 2.67 -6.22 -5.58
C VAL A 143 1.31 -6.92 -5.56
N GLY A 144 1.03 -7.80 -6.53
CA GLY A 144 -0.18 -8.65 -6.56
C GLY A 144 -1.51 -7.89 -6.75
N VAL A 145 -1.46 -6.55 -6.74
CA VAL A 145 -2.57 -5.66 -6.99
C VAL A 145 -2.49 -5.27 -8.46
N ARG A 146 -3.44 -5.79 -9.22
CA ARG A 146 -3.54 -5.52 -10.64
C ARG A 146 -4.04 -4.09 -10.84
N PRO A 147 -3.41 -3.25 -11.67
CA PRO A 147 -3.91 -1.90 -11.98
C PRO A 147 -5.36 -1.93 -12.45
N GLU A 148 -5.79 -3.02 -13.09
CA GLU A 148 -7.17 -3.25 -13.50
C GLU A 148 -8.17 -3.27 -12.32
N GLN A 149 -7.76 -3.73 -11.13
CA GLN A 149 -8.62 -3.74 -9.94
C GLN A 149 -8.86 -2.33 -9.40
N LEU A 150 -7.84 -1.46 -9.48
CA LEU A 150 -7.97 -0.05 -9.09
C LEU A 150 -8.76 0.75 -10.14
N ALA A 151 -8.56 0.48 -11.42
CA ALA A 151 -9.38 1.06 -12.49
C ALA A 151 -10.87 0.66 -12.34
N GLN A 152 -11.15 -0.60 -11.97
CA GLN A 152 -12.51 -1.05 -11.64
C GLN A 152 -13.07 -0.34 -10.40
N ALA A 153 -12.27 -0.20 -9.35
CA ALA A 153 -12.68 0.51 -8.14
C ALA A 153 -13.00 1.98 -8.45
N ARG A 154 -12.16 2.65 -9.23
CA ARG A 154 -12.40 4.01 -9.71
C ARG A 154 -13.69 4.13 -10.51
N THR A 155 -13.92 3.24 -11.47
CA THR A 155 -15.16 3.24 -12.27
C THR A 155 -16.40 3.10 -11.37
N GLY A 156 -16.29 2.30 -10.32
CA GLY A 156 -17.31 2.16 -9.28
C GLY A 156 -17.56 3.47 -8.52
N LEU A 157 -16.52 4.16 -8.05
CA LEU A 157 -16.64 5.47 -7.39
C LEU A 157 -17.25 6.54 -8.28
N GLU A 158 -16.83 6.61 -9.54
CA GLU A 158 -17.39 7.56 -10.50
C GLU A 158 -18.86 7.26 -10.79
N SER A 159 -19.27 5.98 -10.77
CA SER A 159 -20.68 5.61 -10.85
C SER A 159 -21.44 6.05 -9.59
N ALA A 160 -20.94 5.74 -8.40
CA ALA A 160 -21.57 6.13 -7.13
C ALA A 160 -21.67 7.66 -6.98
N SER A 161 -20.63 8.41 -7.37
CA SER A 161 -20.64 9.88 -7.40
C SER A 161 -21.72 10.42 -8.35
N ARG A 162 -21.86 9.83 -9.54
CA ARG A 162 -22.93 10.19 -10.48
C ARG A 162 -24.31 9.87 -9.94
N GLU A 163 -24.49 8.73 -9.27
CA GLU A 163 -25.77 8.37 -8.64
C GLU A 163 -26.13 9.29 -7.47
N LEU A 164 -25.18 9.61 -6.59
CA LEU A 164 -25.34 10.59 -5.52
C LEU A 164 -25.62 12.00 -6.08
N GLY A 165 -24.95 12.39 -7.15
CA GLY A 165 -25.23 13.64 -7.88
C GLY A 165 -26.62 13.67 -8.49
N ARG A 166 -27.11 12.56 -9.06
CA ARG A 166 -28.51 12.44 -9.53
C ARG A 166 -29.49 12.49 -8.36
N ALA A 167 -29.21 11.80 -7.26
CA ALA A 167 -30.01 11.86 -6.05
C ALA A 167 -30.10 13.32 -5.57
N ARG A 168 -28.99 14.06 -5.52
CA ARG A 168 -28.98 15.51 -5.24
C ARG A 168 -29.93 16.28 -6.15
N THR A 169 -29.95 16.02 -7.46
CA THR A 169 -30.88 16.72 -8.37
C THR A 169 -32.35 16.41 -8.07
N LEU A 170 -32.66 15.22 -7.53
CA LEU A 170 -34.00 14.86 -7.06
C LEU A 170 -34.40 15.60 -5.77
N PHE A 171 -33.41 16.02 -4.96
CA PHE A 171 -33.59 16.92 -3.81
C PHE A 171 -33.23 18.38 -4.12
N GLY A 172 -33.16 18.75 -5.41
CA GLY A 172 -33.08 20.16 -5.83
C GLY A 172 -34.18 20.99 -5.16
N PRO A 173 -34.04 22.34 -5.13
CA PRO A 173 -34.76 23.23 -4.22
C PRO A 173 -36.22 22.81 -4.07
N VAL A 174 -36.52 22.12 -2.97
CA VAL A 174 -37.81 21.47 -2.77
C VAL A 174 -38.85 22.59 -2.73
N PRO A 175 -39.87 22.56 -3.60
CA PRO A 175 -40.95 23.54 -3.55
C PRO A 175 -41.52 23.58 -2.13
N GLU A 176 -41.77 24.79 -1.60
CA GLU A 176 -42.15 24.95 -0.19
C GLU A 176 -43.31 24.03 0.20
N GLY A 177 -43.05 23.12 1.16
CA GLY A 177 -44.06 22.27 1.76
C GLY A 177 -44.17 20.83 1.22
N GLN A 178 -43.34 20.42 0.25
CA GLN A 178 -43.29 19.01 -0.15
C GLN A 178 -42.36 18.19 0.75
N ARG A 179 -42.90 17.09 1.29
CA ARG A 179 -42.11 16.06 1.98
C ARG A 179 -41.42 15.19 0.92
N PRO A 180 -40.19 14.72 1.17
CA PRO A 180 -39.56 13.75 0.28
C PRO A 180 -40.43 12.49 0.17
N THR A 181 -40.64 12.02 -1.06
CA THR A 181 -41.46 10.82 -1.30
C THR A 181 -40.72 9.57 -0.82
N GLU A 182 -41.46 8.51 -0.53
CA GLU A 182 -40.88 7.23 -0.12
C GLU A 182 -39.95 6.65 -1.20
N GLU A 183 -40.29 6.86 -2.47
CA GLU A 183 -39.42 6.53 -3.61
C GLU A 183 -38.09 7.31 -3.58
N GLN A 184 -38.13 8.62 -3.32
CA GLN A 184 -36.92 9.45 -3.20
C GLN A 184 -36.02 8.99 -2.05
N LEU A 185 -36.61 8.69 -0.88
CA LEU A 185 -35.88 8.13 0.27
C LEU A 185 -35.38 6.71 0.02
N GLY A 186 -36.05 5.94 -0.83
CA GLY A 186 -35.61 4.62 -1.29
C GLY A 186 -34.38 4.70 -2.20
N THR A 187 -34.38 5.65 -3.16
CA THR A 187 -33.23 5.89 -4.04
C THR A 187 -31.99 6.33 -3.27
N VAL A 188 -32.12 7.24 -2.28
CA VAL A 188 -30.97 7.65 -1.45
C VAL A 188 -30.41 6.48 -0.65
N LYS A 189 -31.28 5.68 -0.03
CA LYS A 189 -30.84 4.51 0.73
C LYS A 189 -30.07 3.54 -0.17
N SER A 190 -30.58 3.24 -1.36
CA SER A 190 -29.88 2.40 -2.34
C SER A 190 -28.50 2.96 -2.71
N ALA A 191 -28.40 4.28 -2.93
CA ALA A 191 -27.13 4.93 -3.25
C ALA A 191 -26.13 4.92 -2.08
N LEU A 192 -26.61 5.13 -0.85
CA LEU A 192 -25.79 5.05 0.37
C LEU A 192 -25.32 3.62 0.63
N ASP A 193 -26.19 2.62 0.45
CA ASP A 193 -25.84 1.20 0.56
C ASP A 193 -24.78 0.83 -0.47
N GLN A 194 -24.92 1.24 -1.73
CA GLN A 194 -23.88 1.04 -2.76
C GLN A 194 -22.56 1.72 -2.40
N ALA A 195 -22.60 2.96 -1.91
CA ALA A 195 -21.41 3.70 -1.51
C ALA A 195 -20.71 3.02 -0.30
N ARG A 196 -21.47 2.44 0.61
CA ARG A 196 -20.96 1.67 1.76
C ARG A 196 -20.26 0.40 1.31
N ASP A 197 -20.93 -0.37 0.47
CA ASP A 197 -20.42 -1.61 -0.12
C ASP A 197 -19.11 -1.37 -0.87
N PHE A 198 -19.06 -0.24 -1.59
CA PHE A 198 -17.86 0.21 -2.28
C PHE A 198 -16.73 0.60 -1.30
N THR A 199 -17.04 1.40 -0.27
CA THR A 199 -16.08 1.85 0.73
C THR A 199 -15.45 0.66 1.46
N ASP A 200 -16.24 -0.37 1.77
CA ASP A 200 -15.76 -1.60 2.39
C ASP A 200 -14.86 -2.43 1.46
N ARG A 201 -15.09 -2.40 0.13
CA ARG A 201 -14.19 -3.02 -0.85
C ARG A 201 -12.87 -2.26 -0.96
N MET A 202 -12.89 -0.94 -0.95
CA MET A 202 -11.66 -0.12 -0.94
C MET A 202 -10.86 -0.31 0.34
N ASP A 203 -11.51 -0.36 1.50
CA ASP A 203 -10.85 -0.64 2.79
C ASP A 203 -10.11 -1.99 2.74
N LYS A 204 -10.77 -3.03 2.23
CA LYS A 204 -10.15 -4.36 2.01
C LYS A 204 -9.01 -4.32 0.99
N ALA A 205 -9.16 -3.57 -0.10
CA ALA A 205 -8.13 -3.44 -1.12
C ALA A 205 -6.88 -2.73 -0.55
N VAL A 206 -7.05 -1.60 0.14
CA VAL A 206 -5.96 -0.86 0.77
C VAL A 206 -5.27 -1.69 1.86
N ALA A 207 -6.04 -2.39 2.70
CA ALA A 207 -5.47 -3.32 3.69
C ALA A 207 -4.68 -4.46 3.05
N THR A 208 -5.17 -5.00 1.92
CA THR A 208 -4.46 -6.03 1.16
C THR A 208 -3.17 -5.48 0.57
N VAL A 209 -3.19 -4.30 -0.04
CA VAL A 209 -1.98 -3.64 -0.60
C VAL A 209 -0.95 -3.44 0.51
N ARG A 210 -1.37 -2.92 1.67
CA ARG A 210 -0.48 -2.72 2.83
C ARG A 210 0.17 -4.03 3.27
N THR A 211 -0.63 -5.08 3.42
CA THR A 211 -0.14 -6.41 3.80
C THR A 211 0.87 -6.94 2.77
N ARG A 212 0.59 -6.79 1.47
CA ARG A 212 1.50 -7.21 0.40
C ARG A 212 2.81 -6.43 0.38
N VAL A 213 2.77 -5.13 0.64
CA VAL A 213 3.99 -4.30 0.77
C VAL A 213 4.85 -4.79 1.95
N ASP A 214 4.23 -5.10 3.09
CA ASP A 214 4.94 -5.58 4.27
C ASP A 214 5.50 -7.01 4.07
N GLU A 215 4.72 -7.93 3.47
CA GLU A 215 5.18 -9.27 3.09
C GLU A 215 6.34 -9.20 2.08
N THR A 216 6.24 -8.30 1.11
CA THR A 216 7.28 -8.08 0.10
C THR A 216 8.57 -7.64 0.74
N LYS A 217 8.50 -6.67 1.66
CA LYS A 217 9.66 -6.24 2.41
C LYS A 217 10.31 -7.40 3.17
N GLN A 218 9.51 -8.19 3.88
CA GLN A 218 10.01 -9.34 4.65
C GLN A 218 10.69 -10.39 3.77
N LEU A 219 10.10 -10.72 2.62
CA LEU A 219 10.69 -11.68 1.68
C LEU A 219 11.99 -11.15 1.09
N ALA A 220 12.04 -9.87 0.69
CA ALA A 220 13.25 -9.24 0.17
C ALA A 220 14.38 -9.25 1.22
N ASP A 221 14.09 -8.86 2.47
CA ASP A 221 15.07 -8.90 3.56
C ASP A 221 15.58 -10.32 3.83
N LEU A 222 14.69 -11.32 3.77
CA LEU A 222 15.04 -12.72 3.99
C LEU A 222 15.92 -13.26 2.86
N TRP A 223 15.62 -12.93 1.60
CA TRP A 223 16.46 -13.31 0.45
C TRP A 223 17.83 -12.64 0.49
N VAL A 224 17.89 -11.33 0.79
CA VAL A 224 19.15 -10.60 0.94
C VAL A 224 20.00 -11.20 2.06
N LEU A 225 19.37 -11.55 3.20
CA LEU A 225 20.04 -12.26 4.30
C LEU A 225 20.62 -13.60 3.83
N ARG A 226 19.84 -14.43 3.12
CA ARG A 226 20.29 -15.74 2.60
C ARG A 226 21.48 -15.60 1.66
N ILE A 227 21.43 -14.67 0.71
CA ILE A 227 22.53 -14.41 -0.24
C ILE A 227 23.78 -13.96 0.52
N THR A 228 23.63 -13.05 1.49
CA THR A 228 24.77 -12.56 2.29
C THR A 228 25.41 -13.69 3.09
N ILE A 229 24.62 -14.57 3.71
CA ILE A 229 25.12 -15.75 4.42
C ILE A 229 25.85 -16.68 3.45
N ALA A 230 25.28 -16.97 2.28
CA ALA A 230 25.89 -17.84 1.28
C ALA A 230 27.24 -17.29 0.79
N ILE A 231 27.32 -15.99 0.47
CA ILE A 231 28.57 -15.34 0.05
C ILE A 231 29.59 -15.36 1.18
N THR A 232 29.18 -15.08 2.42
CA THR A 232 30.08 -15.12 3.58
C THR A 232 30.61 -16.53 3.83
N ALA A 233 29.77 -17.56 3.72
CA ALA A 233 30.18 -18.95 3.84
C ALA A 233 31.19 -19.33 2.76
N LEU A 234 30.92 -19.00 1.49
CA LEU A 234 31.85 -19.24 0.38
C LEU A 234 33.18 -18.51 0.56
N ALA A 235 33.15 -17.23 0.96
CA ALA A 235 34.35 -16.45 1.22
C ALA A 235 35.16 -17.03 2.39
N SER A 236 34.49 -17.50 3.45
CA SER A 236 35.16 -18.13 4.60
C SER A 236 35.84 -19.45 4.23
N LEU A 237 35.18 -20.30 3.43
CA LEU A 237 35.75 -21.55 2.93
C LEU A 237 36.98 -21.28 2.05
N ALA A 238 36.88 -20.29 1.17
CA ALA A 238 38.00 -19.90 0.32
C ALA A 238 39.17 -19.32 1.13
N ALA A 239 38.89 -18.50 2.14
CA ALA A 239 39.89 -17.93 3.04
C ALA A 239 40.62 -19.02 3.85
N VAL A 240 39.90 -20.04 4.34
CA VAL A 240 40.50 -21.21 5.01
C VAL A 240 41.43 -21.96 4.06
N GLY A 241 41.00 -22.18 2.81
CA GLY A 241 41.85 -22.79 1.78
C GLY A 241 43.13 -22.00 1.53
N GLN A 242 43.04 -20.66 1.42
CA GLN A 242 44.22 -19.80 1.26
C GLN A 242 45.13 -19.81 2.50
N PHE A 243 44.58 -19.90 3.71
CA PHE A 243 45.35 -20.01 4.94
C PHE A 243 46.17 -21.30 5.00
N PHE A 244 45.59 -22.44 4.61
CA PHE A 244 46.33 -23.72 4.54
C PHE A 244 47.45 -23.66 3.50
N THR A 245 47.19 -23.11 2.31
CA THR A 245 48.20 -22.92 1.27
C THR A 245 49.34 -22.00 1.75
N ALA A 246 49.00 -20.86 2.36
CA ALA A 246 49.99 -19.95 2.93
C ALA A 246 50.83 -20.62 4.02
N ARG A 247 50.20 -21.40 4.93
CA ARG A 247 50.89 -22.15 5.98
C ARG A 247 51.84 -23.21 5.40
N PHE A 248 51.42 -23.90 4.36
CA PHE A 248 52.25 -24.88 3.65
C PHE A 248 53.48 -24.21 3.01
N CYS A 249 53.27 -23.16 2.19
CA CYS A 249 54.34 -22.40 1.57
C CYS A 249 55.33 -21.83 2.61
N TRP A 250 54.82 -21.35 3.74
CA TRP A 250 55.63 -20.85 4.85
C TRP A 250 56.49 -21.93 5.51
N ARG A 251 55.95 -23.15 5.73
CA ARG A 251 56.72 -24.29 6.26
C ARG A 251 57.85 -24.69 5.32
N VAL A 252 57.56 -24.74 4.01
CA VAL A 252 58.55 -25.02 2.96
C VAL A 252 59.68 -23.97 2.96
N LEU A 253 59.34 -22.68 3.05
CA LEU A 253 60.32 -21.58 3.15
C LEU A 253 61.23 -21.69 4.39
N ARG A 254 60.69 -22.19 5.51
CA ARG A 254 61.41 -22.41 6.77
C ARG A 254 62.18 -23.74 6.83
N ARG A 255 62.17 -24.56 5.77
CA ARG A 255 62.78 -25.91 5.74
C ARG A 255 62.27 -26.84 6.85
N LYS A 256 61.03 -26.66 7.30
CA LYS A 256 60.39 -27.60 8.22
C LYS A 256 59.73 -28.72 7.39
N PRO A 257 59.65 -29.97 7.91
CA PRO A 257 58.88 -31.01 7.24
C PRO A 257 57.43 -30.54 7.07
N ALA A 258 56.84 -30.88 5.91
CA ALA A 258 55.52 -30.46 5.47
C ALA A 258 54.45 -30.78 6.51
#